data_AF-A0A839J3E1-F1
#
_entry.id   AF-A0A839J3E1-F1
#
_cell.length_a   1.000
_cell.length_b   1.000
_cell.length_c   1.000
_cell.angle_alpha   90.00
_cell.angle_beta   90.00
_cell.angle_gamma   90.00
#
_symmetry.space_group_name_H-M   'P 1'
#
loop_
_entity.id
_entity.type
_entity.pdbx_description
1 polymer ?
#
loop_
_entity_poly.entity_id
_entity_poly.type
_entity_poly.pdbx_seq_one_letter_code
_entity_poly.pdbx_strand_id
1 'polypeptide(L)'
;MKRSLPASLLALAAALALAGCTTYTGTPAAPPASETVPTEPGWEPTPFDCATLATEGDKPEQLPEGAARITLCDEPGHEIRQTTPPDALVSDTAAVVSAYNTQEHANLAVMACTADLGPAYRMVFEYPGGETVSVRGEMYGCRVVGDKTGAQAVLGAFTTALTAQREHVPVTVSDPLANATCATDASWASWLTPAMADTVAGYRCAQAGAQAATEPTRFDEAAWATIRDDWTANAAKGSRTDDEINSCQQVHLDQLVGLNAAGEKVSLNGMCGVFEVWSAGDLESWVWRPGPAASELLGLGG
;
A
#
# COMPACT_ATOMS: atom_id res chain seq x y z
N MET A 1 -45.42 -22.58 16.13
CA MET A 1 -45.04 -23.96 16.53
C MET A 1 -43.53 -23.98 16.75
N LYS A 2 -43.11 -24.13 18.02
CA LYS A 2 -41.70 -24.22 18.43
C LYS A 2 -41.17 -25.63 18.13
N ARG A 3 -40.02 -25.74 17.47
CA ARG A 3 -39.24 -26.99 17.42
C ARG A 3 -37.79 -26.69 17.77
N SER A 4 -37.45 -27.04 19.00
CA SER A 4 -36.14 -27.11 19.59
C SER A 4 -35.40 -28.34 19.03
N LEU A 5 -34.11 -28.19 18.70
CA LEU A 5 -33.18 -29.29 18.41
C LEU A 5 -32.27 -29.51 19.64
N PRO A 6 -31.91 -30.76 19.96
CA PRO A 6 -31.23 -31.10 21.21
C PRO A 6 -29.72 -30.95 21.13
N ALA A 7 -29.15 -30.57 22.28
CA ALA A 7 -27.73 -30.64 22.60
C ALA A 7 -27.29 -32.11 22.77
N SER A 8 -26.16 -32.46 22.18
CA SER A 8 -25.46 -33.72 22.46
C SER A 8 -24.02 -33.42 22.89
N LEU A 9 -23.78 -33.69 24.18
CA LEU A 9 -22.48 -33.79 24.81
C LEU A 9 -21.69 -34.98 24.24
N LEU A 10 -20.37 -34.82 24.10
CA LEU A 10 -19.42 -35.93 24.24
C LEU A 10 -18.08 -35.38 24.74
N ALA A 11 -17.86 -35.56 26.03
CA ALA A 11 -16.60 -35.32 26.72
C ALA A 11 -15.69 -36.54 26.51
N LEU A 12 -14.45 -36.30 26.06
CA LEU A 12 -13.37 -37.30 26.13
C LEU A 12 -12.33 -36.80 27.12
N ALA A 13 -12.29 -37.43 28.29
CA ALA A 13 -11.23 -37.27 29.28
C ALA A 13 -10.11 -38.25 28.93
N ALA A 14 -8.94 -37.72 28.55
CA ALA A 14 -7.72 -38.52 28.41
C ALA A 14 -6.89 -38.39 29.70
N ALA A 15 -6.81 -39.49 30.44
CA ALA A 15 -5.89 -39.67 31.55
C ALA A 15 -4.47 -39.90 31.02
N LEU A 16 -3.50 -39.08 31.44
CA LEU A 16 -2.08 -39.40 31.29
C LEU A 16 -1.44 -39.66 32.65
N ALA A 17 -0.70 -40.77 32.68
CA ALA A 17 -0.13 -41.41 33.85
C ALA A 17 1.05 -40.62 34.44
N LEU A 18 1.07 -40.54 35.77
CA LEU A 18 2.22 -40.16 36.57
C LEU A 18 3.27 -41.28 36.56
N ALA A 19 4.50 -40.96 36.13
CA ALA A 19 5.66 -41.82 36.35
C ALA A 19 6.90 -40.99 36.71
N GLY A 20 7.35 -41.15 37.97
CA GLY A 20 8.76 -41.21 38.33
C GLY A 20 9.56 -39.90 38.43
N CYS A 21 9.50 -39.23 39.59
CA CYS A 21 10.55 -38.30 40.02
C CYS A 21 11.74 -39.09 40.60
N THR A 22 12.82 -39.25 39.85
CA THR A 22 14.14 -39.58 40.41
C THR A 22 14.87 -38.28 40.73
N THR A 23 15.05 -37.97 42.01
CA THR A 23 15.89 -36.87 42.49
C THR A 23 17.36 -37.18 42.23
N TYR A 24 17.92 -36.57 41.18
CA TYR A 24 19.36 -36.53 40.92
C TYR A 24 19.96 -35.34 41.67
N THR A 25 20.67 -35.59 42.77
CA THR A 25 21.51 -34.58 43.43
C THR A 25 22.87 -34.53 42.75
N GLY A 26 22.92 -33.89 41.58
CA GLY A 26 24.17 -33.44 40.96
C GLY A 26 24.46 -32.00 41.39
N THR A 27 25.65 -31.75 41.91
CA THR A 27 26.17 -30.39 42.12
C THR A 27 26.14 -29.64 40.78
N PRO A 28 25.41 -28.53 40.64
CA PRO A 28 25.42 -27.77 39.39
C PRO A 28 26.83 -27.26 39.14
N ALA A 29 27.44 -27.71 38.04
CA ALA A 29 28.62 -27.06 37.51
C ALA A 29 28.24 -25.60 37.21
N ALA A 30 29.08 -24.67 37.66
CA ALA A 30 28.88 -23.25 37.38
C ALA A 30 28.68 -23.06 35.87
N PRO A 31 27.62 -22.34 35.43
CA PRO A 31 27.46 -22.03 34.02
C PRO A 31 28.73 -21.33 33.54
N PRO A 32 29.27 -21.67 32.35
CA PRO A 32 30.35 -20.91 31.77
C PRO A 32 29.93 -19.44 31.76
N ALA A 33 30.83 -18.56 32.21
CA ALA A 33 30.60 -17.13 32.22
C ALA A 33 30.00 -16.74 30.86
N SER A 34 28.81 -16.14 30.87
CA SER A 34 28.20 -15.58 29.67
C SER A 34 29.22 -14.61 29.07
N GLU A 35 29.85 -15.02 27.97
CA GLU A 35 30.50 -14.08 27.08
C GLU A 35 29.44 -13.05 26.72
N THR A 36 29.63 -11.82 27.18
CA THR A 36 28.91 -10.67 26.69
C THR A 36 29.17 -10.61 25.20
N VAL A 37 28.21 -11.08 24.40
CA VAL A 37 28.18 -10.85 22.95
C VAL A 37 28.37 -9.35 22.76
N PRO A 38 29.39 -8.90 22.02
CA PRO A 38 29.55 -7.48 21.72
C PRO A 38 28.24 -6.98 21.14
N THR A 39 27.57 -6.07 21.86
CA THR A 39 26.44 -5.34 21.30
C THR A 39 27.01 -4.55 20.14
N GLU A 40 26.71 -4.97 18.90
CA GLU A 40 27.04 -4.18 17.72
C GLU A 40 26.56 -2.75 17.96
N PRO A 41 27.33 -1.73 17.53
CA PRO A 41 26.89 -0.34 17.65
C PRO A 41 25.49 -0.25 17.11
N GLY A 42 24.54 0.15 17.96
CA GLY A 42 23.13 0.23 17.59
C GLY A 42 22.99 1.13 16.39
N TRP A 43 22.82 0.53 15.21
CA TRP A 43 22.44 1.25 14.02
C TRP A 43 21.01 1.72 14.28
N GLU A 44 20.87 2.97 14.71
CA GLU A 44 19.57 3.63 14.79
C GLU A 44 19.25 4.12 13.38
N PRO A 45 18.33 3.46 12.67
CA PRO A 45 18.20 3.75 11.26
C PRO A 45 17.26 4.95 11.14
N THR A 46 17.73 6.05 10.54
CA THR A 46 16.90 7.20 10.13
C THR A 46 16.22 6.89 8.81
N PRO A 47 14.94 7.22 8.60
CA PRO A 47 14.26 6.97 7.32
C PRO A 47 15.08 7.52 6.14
N PHE A 48 15.24 6.73 5.09
CA PHE A 48 15.96 7.17 3.90
C PHE A 48 15.22 8.35 3.25
N ASP A 49 15.95 9.41 2.93
CA ASP A 49 15.38 10.58 2.25
C ASP A 49 15.32 10.33 0.73
N CYS A 50 14.13 10.00 0.23
CA CYS A 50 13.88 9.79 -1.20
C CYS A 50 14.28 10.98 -2.07
N ALA A 51 14.37 12.21 -1.53
CA ALA A 51 14.83 13.37 -2.27
C ALA A 51 16.33 13.30 -2.64
N THR A 52 17.09 12.42 -1.98
CA THR A 52 18.53 12.22 -2.25
C THR A 52 18.81 11.24 -3.39
N LEU A 53 17.78 10.63 -3.98
CA LEU A 53 17.91 9.75 -5.15
C LEU A 53 18.46 10.54 -6.35
N ALA A 54 19.75 10.38 -6.62
CA ALA A 54 20.46 11.11 -7.68
C ALA A 54 20.89 10.23 -8.86
N THR A 55 20.93 8.90 -8.69
CA THR A 55 21.45 7.95 -9.68
C THR A 55 20.38 7.01 -10.20
N GLU A 56 20.65 6.41 -11.37
CA GLU A 56 19.91 5.25 -11.85
C GLU A 56 19.96 4.13 -10.79
N GLY A 57 18.90 3.33 -10.72
CA GLY A 57 18.84 2.19 -9.84
C GLY A 57 19.88 1.14 -10.21
N ASP A 58 20.44 0.53 -9.19
CA ASP A 58 21.30 -0.63 -9.28
C ASP A 58 20.57 -1.81 -9.94
N LYS A 59 21.38 -2.69 -10.55
CA LYS A 59 20.93 -3.93 -11.22
C LYS A 59 21.71 -5.11 -10.66
N PRO A 60 21.62 -5.37 -9.34
CA PRO A 60 22.36 -6.47 -8.74
C PRO A 60 21.81 -7.81 -9.23
N GLU A 61 22.70 -8.75 -9.55
CA GLU A 61 22.29 -10.12 -9.92
C GLU A 61 21.47 -10.77 -8.80
N GLN A 62 21.86 -10.49 -7.55
CA GLN A 62 21.14 -10.84 -6.34
C GLN A 62 21.29 -9.72 -5.31
N LEU A 63 20.22 -9.44 -4.59
CA LEU A 63 20.25 -8.63 -3.38
C LEU A 63 20.85 -9.48 -2.24
N PRO A 64 21.87 -8.96 -1.51
CA PRO A 64 22.35 -9.62 -0.30
C PRO A 64 21.23 -9.84 0.71
N GLU A 65 21.31 -10.94 1.46
CA GLU A 65 20.46 -11.13 2.64
C GLU A 65 20.81 -10.13 3.75
N GLY A 66 19.93 -9.98 4.73
CA GLY A 66 20.20 -9.14 5.91
C GLY A 66 19.98 -7.64 5.68
N ALA A 67 19.22 -7.26 4.66
CA ALA A 67 18.70 -5.89 4.57
C ALA A 67 17.92 -5.60 5.85
N ALA A 68 18.30 -4.54 6.56
CA ALA A 68 17.72 -4.24 7.86
C ALA A 68 16.61 -3.17 7.75
N ARG A 69 16.52 -2.50 6.60
CA ARG A 69 15.40 -1.64 6.23
C ARG A 69 15.19 -1.62 4.71
N ILE A 70 13.95 -1.43 4.28
CA ILE A 70 13.59 -1.18 2.89
C ILE A 70 12.68 0.05 2.83
N THR A 71 13.10 1.07 2.08
CA THR A 71 12.32 2.29 1.84
C THR A 71 11.80 2.29 0.40
N LEU A 72 10.50 2.56 0.22
CA LEU A 72 9.88 2.69 -1.10
C LEU A 72 9.76 4.17 -1.48
N CYS A 73 10.37 4.53 -2.60
CA CYS A 73 10.37 5.86 -3.16
C CYS A 73 9.72 5.86 -4.55
N ASP A 74 9.24 7.03 -4.98
CA ASP A 74 8.94 7.28 -6.38
C ASP A 74 10.23 7.38 -7.21
N GLU A 75 10.20 6.88 -8.44
CA GLU A 75 11.31 7.04 -9.37
C GLU A 75 11.43 8.52 -9.82
N PRO A 76 12.60 9.16 -9.65
CA PRO A 76 12.81 10.51 -10.14
C PRO A 76 12.63 10.62 -11.66
N GLY A 77 12.04 11.71 -12.13
CA GLY A 77 11.92 12.00 -13.57
C GLY A 77 10.74 11.33 -14.28
N HIS A 78 9.89 10.57 -13.58
CA HIS A 78 8.63 10.05 -14.13
C HIS A 78 7.49 11.08 -13.98
N GLU A 79 6.65 11.16 -15.01
CA GLU A 79 5.48 12.06 -15.03
C GLU A 79 4.35 11.56 -14.12
N ILE A 80 4.15 10.24 -14.07
CA ILE A 80 3.13 9.63 -13.21
C ILE A 80 3.76 9.28 -11.87
N ARG A 81 3.39 10.04 -10.85
CA ARG A 81 3.85 9.87 -9.47
C ARG A 81 2.84 9.12 -8.62
N GLN A 82 3.32 8.47 -7.58
CA GLN A 82 2.52 7.77 -6.58
C GLN A 82 2.90 8.28 -5.19
N THR A 83 1.95 8.36 -4.28
CA THR A 83 2.31 8.68 -2.89
C THR A 83 3.05 7.50 -2.28
N THR A 84 4.26 7.76 -1.82
CA THR A 84 5.11 6.80 -1.10
C THR A 84 4.63 6.64 0.33
N PRO A 85 4.79 5.44 0.92
CA PRO A 85 4.62 5.26 2.36
C PRO A 85 5.50 6.23 3.16
N PRO A 86 5.01 6.78 4.28
CA PRO A 86 5.82 7.65 5.14
C PRO A 86 6.86 6.88 5.98
N ASP A 87 6.70 5.57 6.09
CA ASP A 87 7.51 4.65 6.87
C ASP A 87 8.21 3.61 5.99
N ALA A 88 9.27 3.04 6.54
CA ALA A 88 10.04 1.99 5.90
C ALA A 88 9.67 0.61 6.46
N LEU A 89 9.89 -0.42 5.66
CA LEU A 89 9.81 -1.80 6.10
C LEU A 89 11.07 -2.13 6.91
N VAL A 90 10.92 -2.52 8.17
CA VAL A 90 12.00 -2.91 9.09
C VAL A 90 11.83 -4.33 9.63
N SER A 91 10.64 -4.92 9.49
CA SER A 91 10.38 -6.33 9.74
C SER A 91 10.19 -7.10 8.44
N ASP A 92 10.59 -8.37 8.42
CA ASP A 92 10.40 -9.27 7.27
C ASP A 92 10.93 -8.74 5.91
N THR A 93 12.02 -7.98 5.97
CA THR A 93 12.75 -7.51 4.78
C THR A 93 13.26 -8.68 3.90
N ALA A 94 13.50 -9.84 4.52
CA ALA A 94 13.90 -11.07 3.85
C ALA A 94 12.87 -11.55 2.82
N ALA A 95 11.57 -11.35 3.06
CA ALA A 95 10.53 -11.71 2.09
C ALA A 95 10.67 -10.91 0.78
N VAL A 96 11.00 -9.62 0.87
CA VAL A 96 11.18 -8.74 -0.30
C VAL A 96 12.47 -9.08 -1.05
N VAL A 97 13.57 -9.31 -0.32
CA VAL A 97 14.85 -9.76 -0.91
C VAL A 97 14.66 -11.08 -1.64
N SER A 98 13.96 -12.05 -1.04
CA SER A 98 13.61 -13.32 -1.66
C SER A 98 12.74 -13.14 -2.91
N ALA A 99 11.73 -12.27 -2.84
CA ALA A 99 10.88 -11.96 -3.97
C ALA A 99 11.67 -11.41 -5.17
N TYR A 100 12.69 -10.57 -4.95
CA TYR A 100 13.59 -10.10 -6.01
C TYR A 100 14.51 -11.21 -6.53
N ASN A 101 15.20 -11.91 -5.63
CA ASN A 101 16.21 -12.92 -6.00
C ASN A 101 15.64 -14.11 -6.76
N THR A 102 14.35 -14.40 -6.59
CA THR A 102 13.64 -15.47 -7.31
C THR A 102 13.16 -15.07 -8.70
N GLN A 103 13.23 -13.79 -9.09
CA GLN A 103 12.84 -13.36 -10.43
C GLN A 103 13.87 -13.77 -11.48
N GLU A 104 13.36 -14.08 -12.68
CA GLU A 104 14.17 -14.39 -13.85
C GLU A 104 14.76 -13.11 -14.47
N HIS A 105 15.97 -13.21 -15.02
CA HIS A 105 16.57 -12.11 -15.78
C HIS A 105 15.75 -11.79 -17.03
N ALA A 106 15.53 -10.50 -17.28
CA ALA A 106 14.80 -10.05 -18.45
C ALA A 106 15.66 -10.20 -19.71
N ASN A 107 15.13 -10.88 -20.72
CA ASN A 107 15.74 -10.90 -22.04
C ASN A 107 15.15 -9.78 -22.91
N LEU A 108 15.63 -8.55 -22.67
CA LEU A 108 15.13 -7.36 -23.36
C LEU A 108 15.32 -7.42 -24.90
N ALA A 109 16.25 -8.23 -25.40
CA ALA A 109 16.46 -8.39 -26.84
C ALA A 109 15.30 -9.11 -27.55
N VAL A 110 14.48 -9.86 -26.81
CA VAL A 110 13.31 -10.59 -27.36
C VAL A 110 11.99 -10.07 -26.81
N MET A 111 12.01 -9.19 -25.81
CA MET A 111 10.82 -8.55 -25.26
C MET A 111 10.41 -7.36 -26.13
N ALA A 112 9.21 -7.41 -26.70
CA ALA A 112 8.60 -6.26 -27.36
C ALA A 112 7.87 -5.39 -26.33
N CYS A 113 8.59 -4.50 -25.67
CA CYS A 113 8.01 -3.61 -24.67
C CYS A 113 7.45 -2.33 -25.30
N THR A 114 6.33 -1.85 -24.77
CA THR A 114 5.87 -0.48 -25.03
C THR A 114 6.76 0.51 -24.29
N ALA A 115 6.78 1.77 -24.73
CA ALA A 115 7.51 2.82 -24.01
C ALA A 115 7.04 2.89 -22.55
N ASP A 116 7.99 3.02 -21.62
CA ASP A 116 7.73 3.15 -20.19
C ASP A 116 7.20 4.55 -19.89
N LEU A 117 5.88 4.71 -20.03
CA LEU A 117 5.14 5.93 -19.69
C LEU A 117 4.38 5.82 -18.36
N GLY A 118 4.59 4.72 -17.64
CA GLY A 118 3.89 4.46 -16.39
C GLY A 118 4.66 4.95 -15.16
N PRO A 119 4.05 4.75 -13.98
CA PRO A 119 4.77 4.99 -12.74
C PRO A 119 5.91 3.96 -12.60
N ALA A 120 7.01 4.40 -12.01
CA ALA A 120 8.10 3.55 -11.61
C ALA A 120 8.47 3.88 -10.16
N TYR A 121 8.96 2.88 -9.44
CA TYR A 121 9.40 3.03 -8.06
C TYR A 121 10.90 2.78 -7.92
N ARG A 122 11.48 3.28 -6.82
CA ARG A 122 12.79 2.88 -6.33
C ARG A 122 12.61 2.23 -4.96
N MET A 123 13.09 1.01 -4.79
CA MET A 123 13.25 0.39 -3.46
C MET A 123 14.70 0.52 -3.01
N VAL A 124 14.91 1.10 -1.85
CA VAL A 124 16.24 1.28 -1.24
C VAL A 124 16.38 0.29 -0.09
N PHE A 125 17.29 -0.66 -0.24
CA PHE A 125 17.66 -1.67 0.75
C PHE A 125 18.85 -1.14 1.55
N GLU A 126 18.66 -0.95 2.85
CA GLU A 126 19.68 -0.45 3.76
C GLU A 126 20.19 -1.61 4.62
N TYR A 127 21.50 -1.81 4.64
CA TYR A 127 22.16 -2.90 5.33
C TYR A 127 22.89 -2.41 6.59
N PRO A 128 23.11 -3.29 7.58
CA PRO A 128 23.98 -2.99 8.71
C PRO A 128 25.35 -2.50 8.21
N GLY A 129 25.84 -1.41 8.81
CA GLY A 129 27.08 -0.75 8.36
C GLY A 129 26.87 0.41 7.37
N GLY A 130 25.62 0.69 6.98
CA GLY A 130 25.25 1.87 6.18
C GLY A 130 25.38 1.69 4.67
N GLU A 131 25.65 0.48 4.20
CA GLU A 131 25.58 0.16 2.77
C GLU A 131 24.13 0.21 2.28
N THR A 132 23.92 0.73 1.07
CA THR A 132 22.61 0.83 0.44
C THR A 132 22.64 0.26 -0.97
N VAL A 133 21.63 -0.52 -1.32
CA VAL A 133 21.38 -0.97 -2.69
C VAL A 133 20.00 -0.47 -3.11
N SER A 134 19.90 0.19 -4.26
CA SER A 134 18.66 0.79 -4.72
C SER A 134 18.22 0.16 -6.03
N VAL A 135 17.05 -0.47 -6.10
CA VAL A 135 16.56 -1.11 -7.35
C VAL A 135 15.38 -0.36 -7.93
N ARG A 136 15.42 -0.11 -9.24
CA ARG A 136 14.28 0.41 -10.01
C ARG A 136 13.25 -0.68 -10.22
N GLY A 137 11.97 -0.38 -10.10
CA GLY A 137 10.89 -1.23 -10.60
C GLY A 137 9.95 -0.45 -11.51
N GLU A 138 9.74 -0.95 -12.72
CA GLU A 138 8.84 -0.37 -13.72
C GLU A 138 7.45 -1.00 -13.58
N MET A 139 6.38 -0.19 -13.57
CA MET A 139 5.00 -0.72 -13.53
C MET A 139 4.31 -0.71 -14.89
N TYR A 140 4.99 -0.23 -15.91
CA TYR A 140 4.55 -0.22 -17.29
C TYR A 140 5.68 -0.69 -18.22
N GLY A 141 5.41 -0.79 -19.52
CA GLY A 141 6.39 -1.28 -20.48
C GLY A 141 6.81 -2.73 -20.19
N CYS A 142 8.11 -2.94 -19.95
CA CYS A 142 8.67 -4.26 -19.70
C CYS A 142 8.36 -4.82 -18.29
N ARG A 143 7.94 -3.96 -17.36
CA ARG A 143 7.68 -4.30 -15.96
C ARG A 143 8.87 -4.98 -15.26
N VAL A 144 10.07 -4.49 -15.54
CA VAL A 144 11.32 -5.02 -14.99
C VAL A 144 11.66 -4.38 -13.64
N VAL A 145 12.39 -5.13 -12.82
CA VAL A 145 12.99 -4.67 -11.57
C VAL A 145 14.49 -4.94 -11.59
N GLY A 146 15.30 -3.87 -11.57
CA GLY A 146 16.71 -3.95 -11.93
C GLY A 146 16.89 -4.44 -13.37
N ASP A 147 17.46 -5.63 -13.54
CA ASP A 147 17.58 -6.35 -14.81
C ASP A 147 16.69 -7.61 -14.90
N LYS A 148 15.79 -7.80 -13.92
CA LYS A 148 14.90 -8.95 -13.80
C LYS A 148 13.48 -8.60 -14.21
N THR A 149 12.67 -9.60 -14.54
CA THR A 149 11.22 -9.44 -14.70
C THR A 149 10.52 -9.34 -13.33
N GLY A 150 9.22 -9.00 -13.31
CA GLY A 150 8.42 -9.18 -12.10
C GLY A 150 8.43 -8.02 -11.10
N ALA A 151 8.57 -6.77 -11.56
CA ALA A 151 8.50 -5.59 -10.68
C ALA A 151 7.24 -5.53 -9.81
N GLN A 152 6.09 -5.95 -10.35
CA GLN A 152 4.84 -6.02 -9.60
C GLN A 152 4.88 -7.07 -8.48
N ALA A 153 5.58 -8.20 -8.68
CA ALA A 153 5.71 -9.24 -7.65
C ALA A 153 6.58 -8.75 -6.48
N VAL A 154 7.68 -8.05 -6.77
CA VAL A 154 8.55 -7.45 -5.75
C VAL A 154 7.82 -6.34 -4.99
N LEU A 155 7.10 -5.46 -5.70
CA LEU A 155 6.24 -4.45 -5.07
C LEU A 155 5.17 -5.08 -4.18
N GLY A 156 4.51 -6.15 -4.65
CA GLY A 156 3.50 -6.89 -3.90
C GLY A 156 4.06 -7.54 -2.63
N ALA A 157 5.29 -8.06 -2.66
CA ALA A 157 5.96 -8.58 -1.47
C ALA A 157 6.21 -7.46 -0.44
N PHE A 158 6.71 -6.30 -0.90
CA PHE A 158 6.91 -5.14 -0.04
C PHE A 158 5.59 -4.65 0.58
N THR A 159 4.55 -4.44 -0.22
CA THR A 159 3.26 -3.92 0.26
C THR A 159 2.62 -4.88 1.27
N THR A 160 2.76 -6.19 1.05
CA THR A 160 2.27 -7.23 1.97
C THR A 160 3.01 -7.18 3.30
N ALA A 161 4.35 -7.19 3.26
CA ALA A 161 5.17 -7.15 4.47
C ALA A 161 4.97 -5.85 5.26
N LEU A 162 4.86 -4.70 4.58
CA LEU A 162 4.62 -3.41 5.23
C LEU A 162 3.23 -3.32 5.85
N THR A 163 2.22 -3.87 5.19
CA THR A 163 0.86 -3.97 5.76
C THR A 163 0.88 -4.80 7.03
N ALA A 164 1.51 -5.97 7.01
CA ALA A 164 1.65 -6.84 8.18
C ALA A 164 2.42 -6.16 9.33
N GLN A 165 3.50 -5.42 9.02
CA GLN A 165 4.24 -4.63 10.01
C GLN A 165 3.31 -3.64 10.74
N ARG A 166 2.45 -2.95 9.98
CA ARG A 166 1.56 -1.90 10.49
C ARG A 166 0.39 -2.42 11.32
N GLU A 167 0.05 -3.71 11.22
CA GLU A 167 -0.89 -4.35 12.15
C GLU A 167 -0.37 -4.34 13.59
N HIS A 168 0.97 -4.32 13.76
CA HIS A 168 1.63 -4.28 15.07
C HIS A 168 2.19 -2.91 15.44
N VAL A 169 2.63 -2.14 14.45
CA VAL A 169 3.18 -0.79 14.62
C VAL A 169 2.43 0.18 13.70
N PRO A 170 1.23 0.65 14.11
CA PRO A 170 0.43 1.55 13.30
C PRO A 170 1.16 2.87 13.03
N VAL A 171 0.98 3.40 11.83
CA VAL A 171 1.53 4.69 11.43
C VAL A 171 0.41 5.70 11.32
N THR A 172 0.63 6.89 11.88
CA THR A 172 -0.31 8.00 11.81
C THR A 172 0.44 9.28 11.52
N VAL A 173 0.00 10.02 10.51
CA VAL A 173 0.47 11.38 10.24
C VAL A 173 -0.39 12.39 10.99
N SER A 174 0.18 13.51 11.39
CA SER A 174 -0.53 14.52 12.20
C SER A 174 -1.69 15.19 11.46
N ASP A 175 -1.55 15.39 10.16
CA ASP A 175 -2.58 15.96 9.28
C ASP A 175 -2.52 15.25 7.91
N PRO A 176 -3.39 14.25 7.67
CA PRO A 176 -3.46 13.58 6.38
C PRO A 176 -3.76 14.53 5.21
N LEU A 177 -4.41 15.67 5.46
CA LEU A 177 -4.80 16.64 4.42
C LEU A 177 -3.77 17.75 4.22
N ALA A 178 -2.63 17.73 4.91
CA ALA A 178 -1.62 18.79 4.82
C ALA A 178 -1.18 19.08 3.38
N ASN A 179 -1.06 18.03 2.56
CA ASN A 179 -0.62 18.10 1.17
C ASN A 179 -1.76 17.88 0.15
N ALA A 180 -3.03 18.03 0.58
CA ALA A 180 -4.16 17.91 -0.34
C ALA A 180 -4.06 18.97 -1.45
N THR A 181 -4.17 18.53 -2.71
CA THR A 181 -4.08 19.39 -3.89
C THR A 181 -4.91 18.81 -5.03
N CYS A 182 -5.37 19.69 -5.93
CA CYS A 182 -6.05 19.35 -7.18
C CYS A 182 -5.14 19.48 -8.41
N ALA A 183 -3.86 19.79 -8.19
CA ALA A 183 -2.90 19.93 -9.28
C ALA A 183 -2.72 18.60 -10.01
N THR A 184 -2.66 18.67 -11.35
CA THR A 184 -2.59 17.49 -12.21
C THR A 184 -1.27 16.73 -12.12
N ASP A 185 -0.21 17.37 -11.61
CA ASP A 185 1.10 16.79 -11.32
C ASP A 185 1.17 16.11 -9.93
N ALA A 186 0.11 16.24 -9.13
CA ALA A 186 -0.01 15.50 -7.88
C ALA A 186 -0.18 14.01 -8.18
N SER A 187 0.43 13.15 -7.37
CA SER A 187 0.26 11.71 -7.50
C SER A 187 -1.23 11.33 -7.50
N TRP A 188 -1.65 10.44 -8.40
CA TRP A 188 -3.08 10.10 -8.50
C TRP A 188 -3.49 8.93 -7.61
N ALA A 189 -2.54 8.16 -7.10
CA ALA A 189 -2.77 7.10 -6.13
C ALA A 189 -1.59 6.97 -5.17
N SER A 190 -1.66 5.99 -4.27
CA SER A 190 -0.55 5.55 -3.42
C SER A 190 -0.02 4.20 -3.90
N TRP A 191 1.29 3.97 -3.70
CA TRP A 191 1.87 2.64 -3.89
C TRP A 191 1.19 1.57 -3.03
N LEU A 192 0.84 1.95 -1.80
CA LEU A 192 -0.08 1.21 -0.93
C LEU A 192 -1.42 1.94 -0.95
N THR A 193 -2.31 1.53 -1.85
CA THR A 193 -3.66 2.11 -1.92
C THR A 193 -4.52 1.54 -0.78
N PRO A 194 -5.02 2.37 0.15
CA PRO A 194 -5.90 1.90 1.21
C PRO A 194 -7.27 1.52 0.66
N ALA A 195 -8.01 0.68 1.39
CA ALA A 195 -9.44 0.53 1.14
C ALA A 195 -10.15 1.85 1.48
N MET A 196 -11.21 2.19 0.73
CA MET A 196 -11.99 3.39 1.03
C MET A 196 -12.55 3.37 2.46
N ALA A 197 -12.96 2.20 2.96
CA ALA A 197 -13.47 2.04 4.32
C ALA A 197 -12.45 2.40 5.42
N ASP A 198 -11.15 2.33 5.12
CA ASP A 198 -10.06 2.61 6.07
C ASP A 198 -9.63 4.09 6.06
N THR A 199 -10.29 4.91 5.25
CA THR A 199 -9.97 6.34 5.15
C THR A 199 -10.58 7.12 6.33
N VAL A 200 -9.81 8.10 6.80
CA VAL A 200 -10.14 8.95 7.96
C VAL A 200 -10.40 10.40 7.56
N ALA A 201 -9.95 10.80 6.37
CA ALA A 201 -10.15 12.14 5.83
C ALA A 201 -10.34 12.06 4.32
N GLY A 202 -10.91 13.10 3.72
CA GLY A 202 -11.02 13.18 2.28
C GLY A 202 -11.22 14.58 1.75
N TYR A 203 -10.98 14.73 0.46
CA TYR A 203 -11.19 15.96 -0.27
C TYR A 203 -11.67 15.69 -1.69
N ARG A 204 -12.20 16.72 -2.33
CA ARG A 204 -12.70 16.68 -3.70
C ARG A 204 -12.05 17.74 -4.57
N CYS A 205 -11.79 17.36 -5.81
CA CYS A 205 -11.30 18.22 -6.87
C CYS A 205 -12.29 18.20 -8.03
N ALA A 206 -13.21 19.16 -8.02
CA ALA A 206 -14.24 19.28 -9.05
C ALA A 206 -13.75 20.20 -10.17
N GLN A 207 -13.60 19.69 -11.40
CA GLN A 207 -13.32 20.56 -12.54
C GLN A 207 -14.60 21.24 -13.05
N ALA A 208 -14.58 22.56 -13.21
CA ALA A 208 -15.66 23.33 -13.81
C ALA A 208 -15.29 23.70 -15.26
N GLY A 209 -15.77 22.92 -16.22
CA GLY A 209 -15.43 23.09 -17.63
C GLY A 209 -13.97 22.69 -17.93
N ALA A 210 -13.28 23.43 -18.80
CA ALA A 210 -11.90 23.12 -19.21
C ALA A 210 -10.82 23.53 -18.18
N GLN A 211 -11.23 24.10 -17.04
CA GLN A 211 -10.30 24.55 -16.01
C GLN A 211 -10.32 23.57 -14.84
N ALA A 212 -9.14 23.03 -14.53
CA ALA A 212 -8.96 22.23 -13.34
C ALA A 212 -9.22 23.10 -12.09
N ALA A 213 -9.92 22.55 -11.08
CA ALA A 213 -9.88 23.17 -9.76
C ALA A 213 -8.42 23.27 -9.31
N THR A 214 -8.03 24.43 -8.79
CA THR A 214 -6.71 24.62 -8.22
C THR A 214 -6.68 24.28 -6.73
N GLU A 215 -7.82 24.41 -6.05
CA GLU A 215 -7.95 24.21 -4.61
C GLU A 215 -8.89 23.05 -4.28
N PRO A 216 -8.52 22.14 -3.36
CA PRO A 216 -9.36 21.04 -2.94
C PRO A 216 -10.47 21.48 -1.98
N THR A 217 -11.67 20.98 -2.21
CA THR A 217 -12.76 21.04 -1.23
C THR A 217 -12.55 19.94 -0.20
N ARG A 218 -12.07 20.30 0.99
CA ARG A 218 -11.89 19.37 2.11
C ARG A 218 -13.23 19.10 2.78
N PHE A 219 -13.50 17.85 3.13
CA PHE A 219 -14.67 17.48 3.92
C PHE A 219 -14.35 17.56 5.42
N ASP A 220 -15.32 17.99 6.22
CA ASP A 220 -15.25 17.74 7.66
C ASP A 220 -15.45 16.24 7.96
N GLU A 221 -15.17 15.84 9.20
CA GLU A 221 -15.22 14.44 9.63
C GLU A 221 -16.59 13.79 9.40
N ALA A 222 -17.69 14.51 9.69
CA ALA A 222 -19.04 13.98 9.59
C ALA A 222 -19.48 13.82 8.12
N ALA A 223 -19.14 14.80 7.27
CA ALA A 223 -19.36 14.73 5.84
C ALA A 223 -18.55 13.59 5.20
N TRP A 224 -17.26 13.47 5.56
CA TRP A 224 -16.42 12.39 5.05
C TRP A 224 -16.92 11.01 5.47
N ALA A 225 -17.30 10.84 6.74
CA ALA A 225 -17.88 9.59 7.22
C ALA A 225 -19.14 9.21 6.43
N THR A 226 -20.02 10.17 6.16
CA THR A 226 -21.22 9.94 5.33
C THR A 226 -20.87 9.45 3.92
N ILE A 227 -19.91 10.08 3.27
CA ILE A 227 -19.46 9.72 1.92
C ILE A 227 -18.82 8.32 1.90
N ARG A 228 -17.90 8.06 2.85
CA ARG A 228 -17.18 6.79 2.96
C ARG A 228 -18.13 5.63 3.26
N ASP A 229 -19.08 5.82 4.17
CA ASP A 229 -20.04 4.80 4.55
C ASP A 229 -21.01 4.52 3.39
N ASP A 230 -21.42 5.54 2.63
CA ASP A 230 -22.22 5.37 1.42
C ASP A 230 -21.47 4.61 0.32
N TRP A 231 -20.19 4.92 0.08
CA TRP A 231 -19.34 4.14 -0.81
C TRP A 231 -19.31 2.67 -0.39
N THR A 232 -19.05 2.41 0.90
CA THR A 232 -18.91 1.05 1.42
C THR A 232 -20.20 0.24 1.26
N ALA A 233 -21.36 0.89 1.38
CA ALA A 233 -22.65 0.24 1.22
C ALA A 233 -23.06 0.04 -0.25
N ASN A 234 -22.69 0.95 -1.15
CA ASN A 234 -23.29 1.06 -2.48
C ASN A 234 -22.32 0.86 -3.64
N ALA A 235 -21.01 0.83 -3.41
CA ALA A 235 -20.03 0.53 -4.46
C ALA A 235 -20.14 -0.94 -4.89
N ALA A 236 -20.04 -1.18 -6.19
CA ALA A 236 -20.12 -2.51 -6.77
C ALA A 236 -19.09 -2.70 -7.87
N LYS A 237 -18.65 -3.95 -8.06
CA LYS A 237 -17.81 -4.34 -9.21
C LYS A 237 -18.50 -4.00 -10.52
N GLY A 238 -17.78 -3.40 -11.46
CA GLY A 238 -18.27 -3.07 -12.79
C GLY A 238 -17.69 -1.77 -13.32
N SER A 239 -18.15 -1.36 -14.49
CA SER A 239 -17.79 -0.09 -15.14
C SER A 239 -18.99 0.83 -15.25
N ARG A 240 -18.73 2.11 -15.54
CA ARG A 240 -19.79 3.04 -15.91
C ARG A 240 -20.48 2.54 -17.18
N THR A 241 -21.77 2.84 -17.33
CA THR A 241 -22.50 2.57 -18.57
C THR A 241 -22.24 3.67 -19.61
N ASP A 242 -22.49 3.37 -20.89
CA ASP A 242 -22.40 4.37 -21.96
C ASP A 242 -23.35 5.54 -21.70
N ASP A 243 -24.56 5.28 -21.18
CA ASP A 243 -25.52 6.33 -20.82
C ASP A 243 -24.96 7.22 -19.71
N GLU A 244 -24.31 6.65 -18.69
CA GLU A 244 -23.69 7.41 -17.60
C GLU A 244 -22.56 8.31 -18.12
N ILE A 245 -21.69 7.77 -18.98
CA ILE A 245 -20.58 8.52 -19.60
C ILE A 245 -21.10 9.69 -20.46
N ASN A 246 -22.22 9.49 -21.18
CA ASN A 246 -22.75 10.47 -22.12
C ASN A 246 -23.86 11.37 -21.53
N SER A 247 -24.26 11.15 -20.27
CA SER A 247 -25.39 11.83 -19.64
C SER A 247 -25.16 13.32 -19.37
N CYS A 248 -23.89 13.76 -19.30
CA CYS A 248 -23.53 15.16 -19.08
C CYS A 248 -22.80 15.75 -20.30
N GLN A 249 -23.17 16.99 -20.68
CA GLN A 249 -22.64 17.67 -21.86
C GLN A 249 -21.18 18.12 -21.72
N GLN A 250 -20.61 18.08 -20.52
CA GLN A 250 -19.20 18.38 -20.25
C GLN A 250 -18.60 17.27 -19.38
N VAL A 251 -17.43 16.77 -19.78
CA VAL A 251 -16.62 15.86 -18.97
C VAL A 251 -16.08 16.67 -17.79
N HIS A 252 -16.85 16.74 -16.71
CA HIS A 252 -16.32 17.14 -15.43
C HIS A 252 -15.49 15.98 -14.92
N LEU A 253 -14.16 16.07 -15.04
CA LEU A 253 -13.28 15.18 -14.29
C LEU A 253 -13.40 15.61 -12.83
N ASP A 254 -14.22 14.90 -12.09
CA ASP A 254 -14.29 15.05 -10.65
C ASP A 254 -13.30 14.06 -10.05
N GLN A 255 -12.62 14.43 -8.97
CA GLN A 255 -11.82 13.48 -8.21
C GLN A 255 -12.21 13.54 -6.75
N LEU A 256 -12.57 12.39 -6.21
CA LEU A 256 -12.80 12.21 -4.79
C LEU A 256 -11.64 11.40 -4.22
N VAL A 257 -10.91 11.99 -3.28
CA VAL A 257 -9.72 11.38 -2.69
C VAL A 257 -9.98 11.13 -1.22
N GLY A 258 -9.82 9.87 -0.80
CA GLY A 258 -9.82 9.46 0.59
C GLY A 258 -8.41 9.15 1.06
N LEU A 259 -8.08 9.50 2.31
CA LEU A 259 -6.77 9.23 2.91
C LEU A 259 -6.92 8.45 4.21
N ASN A 260 -6.06 7.46 4.43
CA ASN A 260 -5.98 6.73 5.69
C ASN A 260 -5.14 7.49 6.73
N ALA A 261 -5.02 6.92 7.93
CA ALA A 261 -4.23 7.52 9.01
C ALA A 261 -2.75 7.70 8.67
N ALA A 262 -2.19 6.88 7.76
CA ALA A 262 -0.81 7.00 7.29
C ALA A 262 -0.64 8.06 6.18
N GLY A 263 -1.71 8.73 5.74
CA GLY A 263 -1.67 9.70 4.64
C GLY A 263 -1.60 9.05 3.25
N GLU A 264 -1.84 7.75 3.15
CA GLU A 264 -1.97 7.05 1.88
C GLU A 264 -3.35 7.29 1.30
N LYS A 265 -3.47 7.32 -0.03
CA LYS A 265 -4.68 7.75 -0.71
C LYS A 265 -5.28 6.70 -1.63
N VAL A 266 -6.60 6.73 -1.68
CA VAL A 266 -7.42 6.11 -2.70
C VAL A 266 -8.18 7.20 -3.45
N SER A 267 -8.15 7.14 -4.78
CA SER A 267 -8.74 8.17 -5.64
C SER A 267 -9.83 7.57 -6.51
N LEU A 268 -10.99 8.20 -6.48
CA LEU A 268 -12.14 7.86 -7.31
C LEU A 268 -12.26 8.94 -8.37
N ASN A 269 -12.26 8.53 -9.62
CA ASN A 269 -12.56 9.43 -10.72
C ASN A 269 -14.08 9.53 -10.84
N GLY A 270 -14.64 10.73 -10.82
CA GLY A 270 -16.05 11.00 -11.03
C GLY A 270 -16.29 11.52 -12.44
N MET A 271 -17.40 11.10 -13.03
CA MET A 271 -17.90 11.58 -14.31
C MET A 271 -19.43 11.55 -14.26
N CYS A 272 -20.07 12.68 -14.59
CA CYS A 272 -21.52 12.83 -14.56
C CYS A 272 -22.19 12.33 -13.25
N GLY A 273 -21.54 12.56 -12.10
CA GLY A 273 -22.03 12.12 -10.79
C GLY A 273 -21.80 10.64 -10.45
N VAL A 274 -21.14 9.88 -11.32
CA VAL A 274 -20.78 8.47 -11.10
C VAL A 274 -19.27 8.33 -10.91
N PHE A 275 -18.87 7.67 -9.83
CA PHE A 275 -17.47 7.52 -9.45
C PHE A 275 -16.97 6.12 -9.74
N GLU A 276 -15.71 6.02 -10.16
CA GLU A 276 -15.03 4.78 -10.47
C GLU A 276 -13.63 4.78 -9.87
N VAL A 277 -13.23 3.65 -9.30
CA VAL A 277 -11.85 3.36 -8.89
C VAL A 277 -11.37 2.10 -9.60
N TRP A 278 -10.10 2.10 -9.98
CA TRP A 278 -9.42 0.93 -10.51
C TRP A 278 -8.59 0.29 -9.40
N SER A 279 -8.87 -0.97 -9.08
CA SER A 279 -7.99 -1.76 -8.21
C SER A 279 -6.80 -2.25 -9.05
N ALA A 280 -5.59 -1.77 -8.72
CA ALA A 280 -4.37 -2.19 -9.41
C ALA A 280 -4.04 -3.68 -9.21
N GLY A 281 -4.55 -4.30 -8.13
CA GLY A 281 -4.29 -5.71 -7.81
C GLY A 281 -5.14 -6.68 -8.64
N ASP A 282 -6.44 -6.42 -8.73
CA ASP A 282 -7.40 -7.37 -9.34
C ASP A 282 -7.73 -7.03 -10.79
N LEU A 283 -7.25 -5.89 -11.30
CA LEU A 283 -7.65 -5.31 -12.61
C LEU A 283 -9.17 -5.15 -12.73
N GLU A 284 -9.86 -5.07 -11.60
CA GLU A 284 -11.29 -4.85 -11.52
C GLU A 284 -11.58 -3.38 -11.23
N SER A 285 -12.55 -2.82 -11.96
CA SER A 285 -13.13 -1.53 -11.65
C SER A 285 -14.29 -1.69 -10.67
N TRP A 286 -14.40 -0.72 -9.77
CA TRP A 286 -15.54 -0.56 -8.88
C TRP A 286 -16.22 0.76 -9.18
N VAL A 287 -17.54 0.74 -9.26
CA VAL A 287 -18.37 1.91 -9.53
C VAL A 287 -19.26 2.19 -8.36
N TRP A 288 -19.36 3.48 -8.03
CA TRP A 288 -20.22 4.01 -7.00
C TRP A 288 -21.14 5.07 -7.57
N ARG A 289 -22.41 4.93 -7.22
CA ARG A 289 -23.48 5.88 -7.51
C ARG A 289 -23.89 6.45 -6.15
N PRO A 290 -23.44 7.67 -5.82
CA PRO A 290 -23.67 8.22 -4.49
C PRO A 290 -25.16 8.23 -4.15
N GLY A 291 -25.49 7.79 -2.94
CA GLY A 291 -26.84 7.95 -2.39
C GLY A 291 -27.22 9.43 -2.23
N PRO A 292 -28.48 9.74 -1.85
CA PRO A 292 -28.94 11.13 -1.77
C PRO A 292 -28.10 12.02 -0.84
N ALA A 293 -27.73 11.52 0.34
CA ALA A 293 -26.94 12.29 1.30
C ALA A 293 -25.52 12.56 0.80
N ALA A 294 -24.85 11.55 0.23
CA ALA A 294 -23.53 11.72 -0.37
C ALA A 294 -23.58 12.63 -1.61
N SER A 295 -24.63 12.51 -2.43
CA SER A 295 -24.85 13.39 -3.59
C SER A 295 -25.02 14.85 -3.19
N GLU A 296 -25.73 15.13 -2.10
CA GLU A 296 -25.89 16.49 -1.56
C GLU A 296 -24.54 17.07 -1.11
N LEU A 297 -23.76 16.30 -0.34
CA LEU A 297 -22.42 16.70 0.12
C LEU A 297 -21.44 16.93 -1.05
N LEU A 298 -21.57 16.14 -2.11
CA LEU A 298 -20.81 16.29 -3.34
C LEU A 298 -21.38 17.36 -4.27
N GLY A 299 -22.49 18.03 -3.93
CA GLY A 299 -23.11 19.04 -4.79
C GLY A 299 -23.53 18.50 -6.16
N LEU A 300 -23.97 17.25 -6.23
CA LEU A 300 -24.42 16.57 -7.46
C LEU A 300 -25.92 16.72 -7.72
N GLY A 301 -26.66 17.33 -6.79
CA GLY A 301 -28.10 17.54 -6.90
C GLY A 301 -28.45 18.66 -7.88
N GLY A 302 -28.84 18.26 -9.10
CA GLY A 302 -29.38 19.11 -10.17
C GLY A 302 -30.36 18.32 -11.03
#